data_AF-X1VGD9-F1
#
_entry.id   AF-X1VGD9-F1
#
_cell.length_a   1.000
_cell.length_b   1.000
_cell.length_c   1.000
_cell.angle_alpha   90.00
_cell.angle_beta   90.00
_cell.angle_gamma   90.00
#
_symmetry.space_group_name_H-M   'P 1'
#
loop_
_entity.id
_entity.type
_entity.pdbx_description
1 polymer ?
#
loop_
_entity_poly.entity_id
_entity_poly.type
_entity_poly.pdbx_seq_one_letter_code
_entity_poly.pdbx_strand_id
1 'polypeptide(L)'
;QRSDGSFTYNYAVVVDDSKMGVTYVIRGDDHVNNTPRQILIYKALGEPIPQYAHLPMILGPDKSPLSKRHGATSALAYKEMGILPYALVNSLARLGWSHGDQEKFSTQELIGLFSLDHVGKSAGIFNTEKLLDLNAKYIREENDGNLADLLIPFLTNLGCSKVNREKVKEAVGTLKARAKNLVEMAQGALFYFKEIVYEKQADEKFLRPEVLEILEDLLSDLKGAAAFDQKELEKIFSTFLERHHIKLGKVAQPLR
;
A
#
# COMPACT_ATOMS: atom_id res chain seq x y z
N GLN A 1 24.99 30.47 -22.45
CA GLN A 1 24.92 31.11 -21.11
C GLN A 1 23.84 32.18 -21.15
N ARG A 2 23.03 32.30 -20.10
CA ARG A 2 22.03 33.36 -19.91
C ARG A 2 22.73 34.63 -19.40
N SER A 3 22.02 35.76 -19.43
CA SER A 3 22.55 37.05 -18.99
C SER A 3 22.91 37.10 -17.50
N ASP A 4 22.32 36.22 -16.69
CA ASP A 4 22.62 36.03 -15.25
C ASP A 4 23.82 35.10 -15.00
N GLY A 5 24.51 34.64 -16.05
CA GLY A 5 25.64 33.72 -15.96
C GLY A 5 25.25 32.24 -15.89
N SER A 6 23.96 31.90 -15.77
CA SER A 6 23.48 30.52 -15.72
C SER A 6 23.58 29.83 -17.09
N PHE A 7 23.65 28.49 -17.10
CA PHE A 7 23.51 27.72 -18.33
C PHE A 7 22.04 27.35 -18.61
N THR A 8 21.73 27.09 -19.88
CA THR A 8 20.40 26.60 -20.27
C THR A 8 20.28 25.13 -19.91
N TYR A 9 19.06 24.65 -19.69
CA TYR A 9 18.78 23.24 -19.38
C TYR A 9 19.47 22.27 -20.35
N ASN A 10 19.32 22.49 -21.66
CA ASN A 10 19.90 21.61 -22.68
C ASN A 10 21.43 21.56 -22.67
N TYR A 11 22.10 22.65 -22.28
CA TYR A 11 23.55 22.64 -22.16
C TYR A 11 23.99 21.98 -20.85
N ALA A 12 23.36 22.35 -19.72
CA ALA A 12 23.69 21.82 -18.41
C ALA A 12 23.54 20.28 -18.36
N VAL A 13 22.39 19.75 -18.80
CA VAL A 13 22.14 18.29 -18.83
C VAL A 13 23.19 17.54 -19.64
N VAL A 14 23.56 18.05 -20.82
CA VAL A 14 24.54 17.37 -21.69
C VAL A 14 25.93 17.34 -21.04
N VAL A 15 26.34 18.45 -20.42
CA VAL A 15 27.61 18.52 -19.70
C VAL A 15 27.60 17.56 -18.51
N ASP A 16 26.53 17.55 -17.71
CA ASP A 16 26.41 16.67 -16.55
C ASP A 16 26.39 15.18 -16.95
N ASP A 17 25.53 14.79 -17.90
CA ASP A 17 25.43 13.43 -18.40
C ASP A 17 26.78 12.92 -18.93
N SER A 18 27.50 13.75 -19.70
CA SER A 18 28.83 13.43 -20.20
C SER A 18 29.85 13.26 -19.07
N LYS A 19 29.93 14.21 -18.13
CA LYS A 19 30.90 14.15 -17.02
C LYS A 19 30.59 13.05 -16.01
N MET A 20 29.33 12.64 -15.90
CA MET A 20 28.91 11.52 -15.06
C MET A 20 28.97 10.17 -15.78
N GLY A 21 29.33 10.14 -17.07
CA GLY A 21 29.46 8.90 -17.84
C GLY A 21 28.12 8.19 -18.08
N VAL A 22 27.02 8.95 -18.21
CA VAL A 22 25.68 8.42 -18.46
C VAL A 22 25.65 7.73 -19.82
N THR A 23 25.23 6.46 -19.84
CA THR A 23 25.14 5.63 -21.06
C THR A 23 23.72 5.50 -21.59
N TYR A 24 22.73 5.58 -20.70
CA TYR A 24 21.29 5.53 -21.02
C TYR A 24 20.57 6.67 -20.32
N VAL A 25 19.90 7.53 -21.09
CA VAL A 25 19.01 8.57 -20.60
C VAL A 25 17.58 8.05 -20.73
N ILE A 26 16.99 7.68 -19.59
CA ILE A 26 15.60 7.20 -19.49
C ILE A 26 14.77 8.28 -18.80
N ARG A 27 13.82 8.89 -19.52
CA ARG A 27 13.03 10.04 -19.02
C ARG A 27 11.65 10.11 -19.67
N GLY A 28 10.79 11.02 -19.20
CA GLY A 28 9.48 11.26 -19.79
C GLY A 28 9.55 11.70 -21.26
N ASP A 29 8.53 11.36 -22.04
CA ASP A 29 8.37 11.73 -23.45
C ASP A 29 8.07 13.21 -23.67
N ASP A 30 7.69 13.94 -22.62
CA ASP A 30 7.66 15.40 -22.59
C ASP A 30 9.02 16.04 -22.93
N HIS A 31 10.12 15.32 -22.71
CA HIS A 31 11.46 15.75 -23.09
C HIS A 31 11.92 15.30 -24.49
N VAL A 32 11.10 14.60 -25.27
CA VAL A 32 11.52 14.05 -26.58
C VAL A 32 12.03 15.13 -27.54
N ASN A 33 11.39 16.31 -27.54
CA ASN A 33 11.75 17.43 -28.40
C ASN A 33 13.06 18.14 -27.99
N ASN A 34 13.55 17.89 -26.78
CA ASN A 34 14.85 18.39 -26.32
C ASN A 34 16.02 17.54 -26.86
N THR A 35 15.79 16.25 -27.09
CA THR A 35 16.82 15.28 -27.49
C THR A 35 17.59 15.68 -28.75
N PRO A 36 16.96 16.15 -29.86
CA PRO A 36 17.70 16.62 -31.03
C PRO A 36 18.65 17.78 -30.73
N ARG A 37 18.24 18.70 -29.84
CA ARG A 37 19.08 19.84 -29.42
C ARG A 37 20.25 19.38 -28.56
N GLN A 38 20.02 18.43 -27.66
CA GLN A 38 21.05 17.84 -26.81
C GLN A 38 22.09 17.08 -27.63
N ILE A 39 21.67 16.30 -28.63
CA ILE A 39 22.56 15.60 -29.56
C ILE A 39 23.50 16.57 -30.30
N LEU A 40 23.03 17.75 -30.72
CA LEU A 40 23.89 18.76 -31.35
C LEU A 40 24.96 19.28 -30.39
N ILE A 41 24.64 19.41 -29.10
CA ILE A 41 25.59 19.84 -28.07
C ILE A 41 26.63 18.75 -27.82
N TYR A 42 26.23 17.48 -27.68
CA TYR A 42 27.16 16.34 -27.58
C TYR A 42 28.17 16.34 -28.74
N LYS A 43 27.67 16.48 -29.98
CA LYS A 43 28.50 16.55 -31.18
C LYS A 43 29.47 17.73 -31.15
N ALA A 44 29.01 18.90 -30.72
CA ALA A 44 29.86 20.10 -30.64
C ALA A 44 30.95 19.96 -29.57
N LEU A 45 30.69 19.25 -28.48
CA LEU A 45 31.66 18.98 -27.42
C LEU A 45 32.61 17.81 -27.75
N GLY A 46 32.31 17.02 -28.80
CA GLY A 46 33.05 15.80 -29.12
C GLY A 46 32.84 14.67 -28.12
N GLU A 47 31.75 14.74 -27.34
CA GLU A 47 31.43 13.79 -26.28
C GLU A 47 30.54 12.65 -26.83
N PRO A 48 30.62 11.42 -26.28
CA PRO A 48 29.80 10.30 -26.71
C PRO A 48 28.30 10.56 -26.46
N ILE A 49 27.45 10.18 -27.41
CA ILE A 49 26.00 10.35 -27.31
C ILE A 49 25.40 9.12 -26.58
N PRO A 50 24.66 9.29 -25.47
CA PRO A 50 24.01 8.18 -24.79
C PRO A 50 22.84 7.62 -25.59
N GLN A 51 22.39 6.43 -25.23
CA GLN A 51 21.12 5.90 -25.71
C GLN A 51 19.95 6.59 -25.00
N TYR A 52 18.84 6.82 -25.70
CA TYR A 52 17.67 7.48 -25.14
C TYR A 52 16.46 6.55 -25.15
N ALA A 53 15.76 6.48 -24.02
CA ALA A 53 14.42 5.89 -23.91
C ALA A 53 13.46 6.94 -23.34
N HIS A 54 12.39 7.20 -24.08
CA HIS A 54 11.36 8.16 -23.67
C HIS A 54 10.11 7.39 -23.22
N LEU A 55 9.79 7.51 -21.94
CA LEU A 55 8.67 6.83 -21.30
C LEU A 55 7.41 7.69 -21.44
N PRO A 56 6.29 7.12 -21.88
CA PRO A 56 5.03 7.86 -21.95
C PRO A 56 4.62 8.45 -20.60
N MET A 57 4.10 9.68 -20.60
CA MET A 57 3.51 10.26 -19.39
C MET A 57 2.39 9.38 -18.82
N ILE A 58 2.31 9.31 -17.49
CA ILE A 58 1.21 8.64 -16.79
C ILE A 58 -0.06 9.47 -16.92
N LEU A 59 -1.17 8.82 -17.23
CA LEU A 59 -2.48 9.46 -17.36
C LEU A 59 -3.35 9.21 -16.13
N GLY A 60 -4.25 10.16 -15.85
CA GLY A 60 -5.37 9.96 -14.94
C GLY A 60 -6.52 9.17 -15.59
N PRO A 61 -7.58 8.86 -14.82
CA PRO A 61 -8.76 8.15 -15.33
C PRO A 61 -9.47 8.85 -16.50
N ASP A 62 -9.33 10.18 -16.59
CA ASP A 62 -9.86 11.02 -17.66
C ASP A 62 -8.97 11.04 -18.93
N LYS A 63 -7.90 10.23 -18.96
CA LYS A 63 -6.88 10.16 -20.03
C LYS A 63 -6.07 11.44 -20.22
N SER A 64 -6.15 12.39 -19.30
CA SER A 64 -5.26 13.55 -19.29
C SER A 64 -4.01 13.26 -18.43
N PRO A 65 -2.91 14.01 -18.59
CA PRO A 65 -1.72 13.83 -17.76
C PRO A 65 -2.05 13.84 -16.26
N LEU A 66 -1.52 12.85 -15.53
CA LEU A 66 -1.77 12.73 -14.10
C LEU A 66 -1.30 14.01 -13.38
N SER A 67 -2.19 14.61 -12.59
CA SER A 67 -1.93 15.84 -11.86
C SER A 67 -2.68 15.84 -10.54
N LYS A 68 -2.41 16.84 -9.68
CA LYS A 68 -3.00 16.94 -8.33
C LYS A 68 -4.54 16.89 -8.32
N ARG A 69 -5.20 17.26 -9.43
CA ARG A 69 -6.66 17.19 -9.57
C ARG A 69 -7.22 15.76 -9.57
N HIS A 70 -6.39 14.77 -9.88
CA HIS A 70 -6.77 13.35 -9.90
C HIS A 70 -6.53 12.65 -8.55
N GLY A 71 -6.07 13.38 -7.53
CA GLY A 71 -5.80 12.84 -6.19
C GLY A 71 -4.31 12.83 -5.83
N ALA A 72 -3.89 11.79 -5.10
CA ALA A 72 -2.51 11.62 -4.69
C ALA A 72 -1.59 11.50 -5.92
N THR A 73 -0.67 12.44 -6.09
CA THR A 73 0.36 12.38 -7.15
C THR A 73 1.78 12.41 -6.60
N SER A 74 1.95 12.59 -5.30
CA SER A 74 3.24 12.51 -4.64
C SER A 74 3.42 11.14 -3.98
N ALA A 75 4.66 10.64 -3.97
CA ALA A 75 5.00 9.43 -3.24
C ALA A 75 4.67 9.55 -1.73
N LEU A 76 4.77 10.76 -1.17
CA LEU A 76 4.42 11.04 0.22
C LEU A 76 2.92 10.86 0.49
N ALA A 77 2.05 11.28 -0.43
CA ALA A 77 0.62 11.10 -0.26
C ALA A 77 0.25 9.60 -0.21
N TYR A 78 0.86 8.75 -1.04
CA TYR A 78 0.64 7.31 -0.96
C TYR A 78 1.16 6.68 0.34
N LYS A 79 2.28 7.19 0.87
CA LYS A 79 2.77 6.79 2.20
C LYS A 79 1.75 7.15 3.29
N GLU A 80 1.21 8.36 3.26
CA GLU A 80 0.17 8.82 4.21
C GLU A 80 -1.14 8.02 4.07
N MET A 81 -1.45 7.55 2.87
CA MET A 81 -2.57 6.63 2.60
C MET A 81 -2.30 5.19 3.08
N GLY A 82 -1.11 4.89 3.62
CA GLY A 82 -0.77 3.55 4.11
C GLY A 82 -0.52 2.53 2.99
N ILE A 83 -0.08 2.98 1.81
CA ILE A 83 0.36 2.12 0.72
C ILE A 83 1.80 1.67 0.98
N LEU A 84 2.05 0.38 0.83
CA LEU A 84 3.38 -0.22 0.97
C LEU A 84 4.28 0.23 -0.19
N PRO A 85 5.55 0.59 0.07
CA PRO A 85 6.43 1.17 -0.95
C PRO A 85 6.63 0.23 -2.15
N TYR A 86 6.81 -1.07 -1.90
CA TYR A 86 6.98 -2.07 -2.96
C TYR A 86 5.68 -2.35 -3.73
N ALA A 87 4.50 -2.17 -3.12
CA ALA A 87 3.23 -2.24 -3.85
C ALA A 87 3.09 -1.06 -4.83
N LEU A 88 3.49 0.14 -4.41
CA LEU A 88 3.52 1.32 -5.27
C LEU A 88 4.54 1.14 -6.42
N VAL A 89 5.75 0.66 -6.13
CA VAL A 89 6.77 0.39 -7.16
C VAL A 89 6.27 -0.63 -8.19
N ASN A 90 5.69 -1.75 -7.75
CA ASN A 90 5.08 -2.72 -8.68
C ASN A 90 3.99 -2.05 -9.52
N SER A 91 3.07 -1.30 -8.90
CA SER A 91 1.97 -0.65 -9.63
C SER A 91 2.49 0.31 -10.69
N LEU A 92 3.53 1.10 -10.37
CA LEU A 92 4.16 2.03 -11.30
C LEU A 92 4.90 1.31 -12.44
N ALA A 93 5.65 0.25 -12.14
CA ALA A 93 6.29 -0.58 -13.16
C ALA A 93 5.26 -1.11 -14.17
N ARG A 94 4.11 -1.59 -13.66
CA ARG A 94 3.03 -2.15 -14.48
C ARG A 94 2.28 -1.16 -15.36
N LEU A 95 2.49 0.15 -15.21
CA LEU A 95 1.87 1.15 -16.09
C LEU A 95 2.46 1.15 -17.50
N GLY A 96 3.76 0.85 -17.61
CA GLY A 96 4.48 0.93 -18.87
C GLY A 96 5.26 -0.34 -19.20
N TRP A 97 5.38 -1.30 -18.29
CA TRP A 97 6.15 -2.52 -18.49
C TRP A 97 5.32 -3.75 -18.14
N SER A 98 5.53 -4.85 -18.87
CA SER A 98 4.86 -6.13 -18.63
C SER A 98 5.79 -7.33 -18.72
N HIS A 99 5.36 -8.43 -18.09
CA HIS A 99 6.02 -9.73 -18.20
C HIS A 99 4.95 -10.83 -18.18
N GLY A 100 4.49 -11.23 -19.37
CA GLY A 100 3.33 -12.12 -19.52
C GLY A 100 2.09 -11.56 -18.81
N ASP A 101 1.36 -12.45 -18.12
CA ASP A 101 0.14 -12.14 -17.37
C ASP A 101 0.41 -11.86 -15.87
N GLN A 102 1.68 -11.84 -15.45
CA GLN A 102 2.02 -11.60 -14.05
C GLN A 102 1.73 -10.15 -13.67
N GLU A 103 1.01 -9.95 -12.55
CA GLU A 103 0.62 -8.61 -12.05
C GLU A 103 1.35 -8.21 -10.76
N LYS A 104 1.79 -9.20 -9.98
CA LYS A 104 2.47 -9.01 -8.69
C LYS A 104 3.93 -9.47 -8.80
N PHE A 105 4.86 -8.61 -8.37
CA PHE A 105 6.30 -8.82 -8.45
C PHE A 105 6.97 -8.37 -7.16
N SER A 106 7.81 -9.20 -6.58
CA SER A 106 8.79 -8.74 -5.61
C SER A 106 9.77 -7.75 -6.25
N THR A 107 10.44 -6.96 -5.43
CA THR A 107 11.51 -6.06 -5.91
C THR A 107 12.62 -6.85 -6.62
N GLN A 108 12.94 -8.06 -6.17
CA GLN A 108 13.94 -8.90 -6.81
C GLN A 108 13.49 -9.42 -8.19
N GLU A 109 12.22 -9.80 -8.33
CA GLU A 109 11.67 -10.16 -9.64
C GLU A 109 11.69 -8.96 -10.59
N LEU A 110 11.32 -7.76 -10.14
CA LEU A 110 11.42 -6.56 -10.97
C LEU A 110 12.87 -6.32 -11.43
N ILE A 111 13.85 -6.42 -10.54
CA ILE A 111 15.27 -6.26 -10.89
C ILE A 111 15.71 -7.33 -11.90
N GLY A 112 15.30 -8.58 -11.70
CA GLY A 112 15.73 -9.71 -12.54
C GLY A 112 15.03 -9.80 -13.90
N LEU A 113 13.80 -9.28 -14.02
CA LEU A 113 12.97 -9.41 -15.22
C LEU A 113 12.88 -8.12 -16.04
N PHE A 114 13.22 -6.97 -15.47
CA PHE A 114 13.06 -5.70 -16.16
C PHE A 114 13.98 -5.60 -17.38
N SER A 115 13.39 -5.23 -18.51
CA SER A 115 14.08 -4.85 -19.74
C SER A 115 13.30 -3.75 -20.43
N LEU A 116 14.04 -2.83 -21.07
CA LEU A 116 13.45 -1.79 -21.91
C LEU A 116 12.67 -2.35 -23.11
N ASP A 117 12.97 -3.58 -23.55
CA ASP A 117 12.29 -4.24 -24.67
C ASP A 117 10.81 -4.50 -24.38
N HIS A 118 10.46 -4.63 -23.10
CA HIS A 118 9.09 -4.86 -22.62
C HIS A 118 8.39 -3.58 -22.15
N VAL A 119 9.01 -2.42 -22.38
CA VAL A 119 8.39 -1.13 -22.11
C VAL A 119 7.50 -0.73 -23.30
N GLY A 120 6.21 -0.59 -23.04
CA GLY A 120 5.21 -0.17 -24.00
C GLY A 120 5.33 1.30 -24.40
N LYS A 121 4.90 1.61 -25.63
CA LYS A 121 4.86 2.97 -26.16
C LYS A 121 3.59 3.75 -25.78
N SER A 122 2.59 3.06 -25.22
CA SER A 122 1.31 3.65 -24.84
C SER A 122 1.36 4.16 -23.41
N ALA A 123 0.71 5.30 -23.19
CA ALA A 123 0.57 5.88 -21.86
C ALA A 123 -0.31 5.01 -20.94
N GLY A 124 0.23 4.68 -19.76
CA GLY A 124 -0.51 3.93 -18.74
C GLY A 124 -1.50 4.81 -18.00
N ILE A 125 -2.72 4.31 -17.78
CA ILE A 125 -3.73 4.97 -16.94
C ILE A 125 -3.55 4.51 -15.50
N PHE A 126 -3.29 5.45 -14.60
CA PHE A 126 -3.17 5.16 -13.18
C PHE A 126 -4.54 4.79 -12.59
N ASN A 127 -4.63 3.62 -11.96
CA ASN A 127 -5.84 3.13 -11.33
C ASN A 127 -5.62 2.87 -9.84
N THR A 128 -6.20 3.74 -9.01
CA THR A 128 -6.08 3.67 -7.54
C THR A 128 -6.74 2.43 -6.94
N GLU A 129 -7.84 1.93 -7.52
CA GLU A 129 -8.50 0.72 -7.03
C GLU A 129 -7.60 -0.51 -7.25
N LYS A 130 -7.01 -0.64 -8.44
CA LYS A 130 -6.03 -1.70 -8.73
C LYS A 130 -4.82 -1.62 -7.80
N LEU A 131 -4.34 -0.41 -7.50
CA LEU A 131 -3.27 -0.23 -6.51
C LEU A 131 -3.69 -0.71 -5.13
N LEU A 132 -4.89 -0.38 -4.66
CA LEU A 132 -5.39 -0.82 -3.35
C LEU A 132 -5.54 -2.34 -3.29
N ASP A 133 -6.05 -2.98 -4.35
CA ASP A 133 -6.17 -4.43 -4.41
C ASP A 133 -4.81 -5.13 -4.41
N LEU A 134 -3.84 -4.57 -5.14
CA LEU A 134 -2.47 -5.05 -5.14
C LEU A 134 -1.83 -4.87 -3.75
N ASN A 135 -2.00 -3.70 -3.14
CA ASN A 135 -1.50 -3.39 -1.79
C ASN A 135 -2.09 -4.35 -0.74
N ALA A 136 -3.37 -4.70 -0.84
CA ALA A 136 -4.00 -5.70 0.03
C ALA A 136 -3.38 -7.09 -0.11
N LYS A 137 -2.99 -7.51 -1.33
CA LYS A 137 -2.24 -8.77 -1.55
C LYS A 137 -0.89 -8.72 -0.84
N TYR A 138 -0.16 -7.62 -1.00
CA TYR A 138 1.11 -7.42 -0.32
C TYR A 138 0.99 -7.42 1.21
N ILE A 139 0.00 -6.72 1.78
CA ILE A 139 -0.28 -6.72 3.22
C ILE A 139 -0.54 -8.15 3.71
N ARG A 140 -1.32 -8.95 2.99
CA ARG A 140 -1.62 -10.33 3.41
C ARG A 140 -0.39 -11.22 3.46
N GLU A 141 0.55 -11.01 2.55
CA GLU A 141 1.74 -11.85 2.40
C GLU A 141 2.95 -11.35 3.21
N GLU A 142 2.95 -10.09 3.65
CA GLU A 142 4.04 -9.51 4.42
C GLU A 142 4.14 -10.14 5.83
N ASN A 143 5.36 -10.14 6.36
CA ASN A 143 5.67 -10.57 7.71
C ASN A 143 5.00 -9.65 8.75
N ASP A 144 4.35 -10.25 9.75
CA ASP A 144 3.59 -9.52 10.76
C ASP A 144 4.47 -8.56 11.57
N GLY A 145 5.75 -8.90 11.80
CA GLY A 145 6.70 -8.03 12.48
C GLY A 145 7.03 -6.78 11.66
N ASN A 146 7.28 -6.93 10.36
CA ASN A 146 7.52 -5.81 9.45
C ASN A 146 6.28 -4.91 9.37
N LEU A 147 5.09 -5.51 9.22
CA LEU A 147 3.83 -4.76 9.23
C LEU A 147 3.60 -4.03 10.55
N ALA A 148 3.95 -4.63 11.69
CA ALA A 148 3.83 -3.97 12.97
C ALA A 148 4.67 -2.68 13.02
N ASP A 149 5.92 -2.75 12.57
CA ASP A 149 6.81 -1.59 12.50
C ASP A 149 6.25 -0.48 11.57
N LEU A 150 5.65 -0.88 10.45
CA LEU A 150 4.98 0.04 9.53
C LEU A 150 3.67 0.61 10.09
N LEU A 151 2.95 -0.11 10.95
CA LEU A 151 1.66 0.28 11.51
C LEU A 151 1.79 1.21 12.72
N ILE A 152 2.85 1.08 13.52
CA ILE A 152 3.09 1.87 14.73
C ILE A 152 2.94 3.39 14.51
N PRO A 153 3.51 4.00 13.44
CA PRO A 153 3.32 5.43 13.19
C PRO A 153 1.85 5.83 13.00
N PHE A 154 1.05 4.99 12.34
CA PHE A 154 -0.38 5.25 12.13
C PHE A 154 -1.16 5.17 13.44
N LEU A 155 -0.88 4.16 14.28
CA LEU A 155 -1.48 4.05 15.62
C LEU A 155 -1.12 5.24 16.51
N THR A 156 0.14 5.67 16.46
CA THR A 156 0.62 6.83 17.22
C THR A 156 -0.10 8.10 16.80
N ASN A 157 -0.27 8.32 15.48
CA ASN A 157 -1.01 9.46 14.94
C ASN A 157 -2.50 9.44 15.32
N LEU A 158 -3.09 8.26 15.53
CA LEU A 158 -4.44 8.10 16.03
C LEU A 158 -4.55 8.28 17.56
N GLY A 159 -3.46 8.64 18.24
CA GLY A 159 -3.43 8.91 19.68
C GLY A 159 -3.27 7.68 20.57
N CYS A 160 -2.84 6.53 20.02
CA CYS A 160 -2.44 5.39 20.85
C CYS A 160 -1.08 5.68 21.48
N SER A 161 -1.03 5.74 22.82
CA SER A 161 0.22 5.98 23.56
C SER A 161 0.88 4.66 23.96
N LYS A 162 2.23 4.64 24.04
CA LYS A 162 3.03 3.47 24.44
C LYS A 162 2.67 2.17 23.68
N VAL A 163 2.63 2.27 22.36
CA VAL A 163 2.30 1.16 21.47
C VAL A 163 3.34 0.05 21.62
N ASN A 164 2.98 -1.04 22.31
CA ASN A 164 3.84 -2.22 22.47
C ASN A 164 3.93 -2.97 21.14
N ARG A 165 5.15 -3.13 20.60
CA ARG A 165 5.39 -3.75 19.29
C ARG A 165 4.84 -5.18 19.17
N GLU A 166 5.02 -6.03 20.18
CA GLU A 166 4.51 -7.41 20.13
C GLU A 166 2.98 -7.45 20.13
N LYS A 167 2.34 -6.56 20.90
CA LYS A 167 0.88 -6.40 20.86
C LYS A 167 0.39 -5.92 19.48
N VAL A 168 1.13 -5.03 18.82
CA VAL A 168 0.81 -4.61 17.42
C VAL A 168 0.94 -5.77 16.47
N LYS A 169 2.00 -6.56 16.58
CA LYS A 169 2.23 -7.74 15.74
C LYS A 169 1.09 -8.76 15.87
N GLU A 170 0.61 -9.02 17.09
CA GLU A 170 -0.56 -9.87 17.31
C GLU A 170 -1.83 -9.28 16.66
N ALA A 171 -2.07 -7.97 16.82
CA ALA A 171 -3.19 -7.28 16.18
C ALA A 171 -3.09 -7.31 14.64
N VAL A 172 -1.89 -7.16 14.08
CA VAL A 172 -1.65 -7.30 12.63
C VAL A 172 -2.09 -8.69 12.15
N GLY A 173 -1.74 -9.74 12.89
CA GLY A 173 -2.11 -11.12 12.55
C GLY A 173 -3.63 -11.32 12.39
N THR A 174 -4.45 -10.61 13.16
CA THR A 174 -5.92 -10.70 13.08
C THR A 174 -6.54 -9.79 12.01
N LEU A 175 -5.81 -8.77 11.55
CA LEU A 175 -6.33 -7.70 10.69
C LEU A 175 -5.83 -7.75 9.24
N LYS A 176 -4.63 -8.30 8.99
CA LYS A 176 -3.99 -8.22 7.66
C LYS A 176 -4.78 -8.91 6.55
N ALA A 177 -5.57 -9.92 6.89
CA ALA A 177 -6.43 -10.64 5.94
C ALA A 177 -7.50 -9.76 5.28
N ARG A 178 -7.93 -8.68 5.95
CA ARG A 178 -9.04 -7.81 5.52
C ARG A 178 -8.62 -6.38 5.16
N ALA A 179 -7.46 -5.92 5.61
CA ALA A 179 -7.02 -4.55 5.40
C ALA A 179 -6.55 -4.30 3.96
N LYS A 180 -6.99 -3.19 3.36
CA LYS A 180 -6.49 -2.74 2.05
C LYS A 180 -5.28 -1.82 2.13
N ASN A 181 -5.10 -1.14 3.25
CA ASN A 181 -3.97 -0.25 3.52
C ASN A 181 -3.70 -0.15 5.04
N LEU A 182 -2.58 0.47 5.42
CA LEU A 182 -2.17 0.61 6.82
C LEU A 182 -3.08 1.57 7.61
N VAL A 183 -3.73 2.55 6.96
CA VAL A 183 -4.67 3.46 7.63
C VAL A 183 -5.90 2.69 8.10
N GLU A 184 -6.51 1.90 7.22
CA GLU A 184 -7.64 1.02 7.53
C GLU A 184 -7.27 0.00 8.60
N MET A 185 -6.09 -0.61 8.49
CA MET A 185 -5.59 -1.54 9.51
C MET A 185 -5.44 -0.86 10.87
N ALA A 186 -4.88 0.36 10.92
CA ALA A 186 -4.68 1.09 12.16
C ALA A 186 -6.01 1.46 12.80
N GLN A 187 -6.98 1.91 12.00
CA GLN A 187 -8.34 2.20 12.47
C GLN A 187 -9.01 0.94 13.03
N GLY A 188 -8.91 -0.18 12.30
CA GLY A 188 -9.42 -1.48 12.73
C GLY A 188 -8.69 -2.05 13.94
N ALA A 189 -7.49 -1.57 14.27
CA ALA A 189 -6.72 -2.00 15.43
C ALA A 189 -7.00 -1.20 16.70
N LEU A 190 -7.72 -0.06 16.61
CA LEU A 190 -7.89 0.85 17.76
C LEU A 190 -8.49 0.17 18.99
N PHE A 191 -9.42 -0.77 18.81
CA PHE A 191 -10.05 -1.48 19.93
C PHE A 191 -9.07 -2.34 20.75
N TYR A 192 -7.90 -2.67 20.21
CA TYR A 192 -6.85 -3.34 20.98
C TYR A 192 -6.09 -2.37 21.91
N PHE A 193 -6.07 -1.08 21.61
CA PHE A 193 -5.18 -0.10 22.25
C PHE A 193 -5.90 1.01 23.01
N LYS A 194 -7.20 1.18 22.77
CA LYS A 194 -8.04 2.18 23.43
C LYS A 194 -9.12 1.49 24.24
N GLU A 195 -9.70 2.24 25.18
CA GLU A 195 -10.90 1.79 25.88
C GLU A 195 -12.03 1.53 24.87
N ILE A 196 -12.81 0.49 25.14
CA ILE A 196 -13.94 0.11 24.30
C ILE A 196 -15.00 1.20 24.40
N VAL A 197 -15.35 1.80 23.26
CA VAL A 197 -16.45 2.74 23.15
C VAL A 197 -17.58 2.03 22.41
N TYR A 198 -18.71 1.92 23.08
CA TYR A 198 -19.90 1.27 22.54
C TYR A 198 -20.58 2.16 21.49
N GLU A 199 -21.03 1.55 20.39
CA GLU A 199 -21.70 2.24 19.29
C GLU A 199 -23.21 2.22 19.51
N LYS A 200 -23.76 3.37 19.91
CA LYS A 200 -25.18 3.51 20.32
C LYS A 200 -26.19 2.78 19.42
N GLN A 201 -26.06 2.88 18.10
CA GLN A 201 -26.99 2.23 17.17
C GLN A 201 -26.85 0.70 17.17
N ALA A 202 -25.62 0.18 17.29
CA ALA A 202 -25.37 -1.25 17.39
C ALA A 202 -25.85 -1.78 18.76
N ASP A 203 -25.58 -1.05 19.83
CA ASP A 203 -25.97 -1.42 21.19
C ASP A 203 -27.49 -1.55 21.32
N GLU A 204 -28.23 -0.53 20.89
CA GLU A 204 -29.70 -0.53 20.92
C GLU A 204 -30.29 -1.71 20.11
N LYS A 205 -29.59 -2.17 19.08
CA LYS A 205 -30.02 -3.27 18.21
C LYS A 205 -29.65 -4.64 18.76
N PHE A 206 -28.47 -4.79 19.34
CA PHE A 206 -27.88 -6.10 19.67
C PHE A 206 -27.79 -6.39 21.18
N LEU A 207 -27.62 -5.37 22.02
CA LEU A 207 -27.53 -5.50 23.49
C LEU A 207 -28.93 -5.41 24.14
N ARG A 208 -29.79 -6.39 23.81
CA ARG A 208 -31.12 -6.52 24.40
C ARG A 208 -31.09 -7.42 25.65
N PRO A 209 -32.02 -7.26 26.62
CA PRO A 209 -32.03 -8.05 27.86
C PRO A 209 -31.97 -9.57 27.64
N GLU A 210 -32.59 -10.06 26.56
CA GLU A 210 -32.61 -11.47 26.16
C GLU A 210 -31.23 -12.08 25.86
N VAL A 211 -30.21 -11.24 25.64
CA VAL A 211 -28.85 -11.66 25.30
C VAL A 211 -27.97 -11.77 26.55
N LEU A 212 -28.38 -11.20 27.69
CA LEU A 212 -27.60 -11.19 28.92
C LEU A 212 -27.27 -12.61 29.40
N GLU A 213 -28.29 -13.47 29.55
CA GLU A 213 -28.10 -14.88 29.94
C GLU A 213 -27.15 -15.61 28.98
N ILE A 214 -27.27 -15.35 27.68
CA ILE A 214 -26.43 -15.97 26.65
C ILE A 214 -24.96 -15.53 26.82
N LEU A 215 -24.71 -14.25 27.08
CA LEU A 215 -23.35 -13.73 27.27
C LEU A 215 -22.74 -14.14 28.62
N GLU A 216 -23.53 -14.23 29.68
CA GLU A 216 -23.08 -14.72 30.99
C GLU A 216 -22.65 -16.19 30.91
N ASP A 217 -23.41 -17.01 30.21
CA ASP A 217 -23.09 -18.43 30.04
C ASP A 217 -21.85 -18.63 29.14
N LEU A 218 -21.72 -17.84 28.06
CA LEU A 218 -20.51 -17.82 27.25
C LEU A 218 -19.29 -17.34 28.05
N LEU A 219 -19.45 -16.33 28.91
CA LEU A 219 -18.38 -15.85 29.79
C LEU A 219 -17.91 -16.94 30.75
N SER A 220 -18.83 -17.78 31.24
CA SER A 220 -18.51 -18.95 32.08
C SER A 220 -17.63 -19.95 31.32
N ASP A 221 -18.01 -20.30 30.08
CA ASP A 221 -17.22 -21.21 29.25
C ASP A 221 -15.84 -20.63 28.92
N LEU A 222 -15.76 -19.33 28.59
CA LEU A 222 -14.51 -18.64 28.31
C LEU A 222 -13.58 -18.57 29.54
N LYS A 223 -14.11 -18.40 30.75
CA LYS A 223 -13.33 -18.46 32.00
C LYS A 223 -12.79 -19.86 32.28
N GLY A 224 -13.48 -20.90 31.81
CA GLY A 224 -13.06 -22.30 31.91
C GLY A 224 -12.07 -22.74 30.83
N ALA A 225 -11.70 -21.87 29.89
CA ALA A 225 -10.81 -22.20 28.80
C ALA A 225 -9.42 -22.63 29.31
N ALA A 226 -8.92 -23.78 28.82
CA ALA A 226 -7.59 -24.27 29.18
C ALA A 226 -6.47 -23.39 28.58
N ALA A 227 -6.74 -22.74 27.44
CA ALA A 227 -5.85 -21.82 26.77
C ALA A 227 -6.67 -20.76 26.01
N PHE A 228 -6.10 -19.56 25.85
CA PHE A 228 -6.73 -18.46 25.10
C PHE A 228 -6.13 -18.38 23.69
N ASP A 229 -6.33 -19.44 22.91
CA ASP A 229 -5.89 -19.53 21.51
C ASP A 229 -7.07 -19.81 20.57
N GLN A 230 -6.86 -19.62 19.27
CA GLN A 230 -7.92 -19.76 18.27
C GLN A 230 -8.60 -21.13 18.33
N LYS A 231 -7.85 -22.22 18.52
CA LYS A 231 -8.38 -23.58 18.46
C LYS A 231 -9.30 -23.88 19.64
N GLU A 232 -8.88 -23.52 20.85
CA GLU A 232 -9.71 -23.73 22.03
C GLU A 232 -10.93 -22.80 22.03
N LEU A 233 -10.77 -21.55 21.60
CA LEU A 233 -11.90 -20.63 21.47
C LEU A 233 -12.91 -21.14 20.43
N GLU A 234 -12.48 -21.57 19.25
CA GLU A 234 -13.37 -22.16 18.23
C GLU A 234 -14.16 -23.34 18.78
N LYS A 235 -13.51 -24.23 19.53
CA LYS A 235 -14.17 -25.37 20.18
C LYS A 235 -15.21 -24.91 21.20
N ILE A 236 -14.88 -23.96 22.06
CA ILE A 236 -15.82 -23.37 23.03
C ILE A 236 -17.04 -22.80 22.30
N PHE A 237 -16.82 -21.99 21.25
CA PHE A 237 -17.92 -21.44 20.46
C PHE A 237 -18.77 -22.51 19.79
N SER A 238 -18.17 -23.55 19.21
CA SER A 238 -18.92 -24.66 18.62
C SER A 238 -19.80 -25.38 19.64
N THR A 239 -19.24 -25.75 20.80
CA THR A 239 -19.99 -26.42 21.87
C THR A 239 -21.08 -25.52 22.45
N PHE A 240 -20.80 -24.23 22.62
CA PHE A 240 -21.78 -23.24 23.07
C PHE A 240 -22.97 -23.13 22.12
N LEU A 241 -22.72 -22.97 20.81
CA LEU A 241 -23.78 -22.84 19.81
C LEU A 241 -24.65 -24.11 19.72
N GLU A 242 -24.04 -25.29 19.85
CA GLU A 242 -24.76 -26.57 19.92
C GLU A 242 -25.63 -26.66 21.17
N ARG A 243 -25.09 -26.34 22.36
CA ARG A 243 -25.80 -26.39 23.65
C ARG A 243 -27.04 -25.49 23.68
N HIS A 244 -26.94 -24.29 23.10
CA HIS A 244 -28.04 -23.32 23.08
C HIS A 244 -28.96 -23.44 21.85
N HIS A 245 -28.66 -24.34 20.91
CA HIS A 245 -29.39 -24.47 19.64
C HIS A 245 -29.53 -23.14 18.86
N ILE A 246 -28.47 -22.32 18.85
CA ILE A 246 -28.44 -21.01 18.19
C ILE A 246 -27.37 -20.95 17.11
N LYS A 247 -27.56 -20.05 16.13
CA LYS A 247 -26.58 -19.76 15.09
C LYS A 247 -25.59 -18.70 15.56
N LEU A 248 -24.36 -18.75 15.03
CA LEU A 248 -23.28 -17.80 15.34
C LEU A 248 -23.72 -16.34 15.28
N GLY A 249 -24.53 -15.96 14.27
CA GLY A 249 -25.01 -14.58 14.12
C GLY A 249 -25.83 -14.04 15.30
N LYS A 250 -26.45 -14.90 16.11
CA LYS A 250 -27.22 -14.49 17.30
C LYS A 250 -26.32 -14.06 18.47
N VAL A 251 -25.06 -14.49 18.47
CA VAL A 251 -24.08 -14.29 19.56
C VAL A 251 -22.94 -13.37 19.09
N ALA A 252 -22.53 -13.49 17.83
CA ALA A 252 -21.38 -12.78 17.30
C ALA A 252 -21.56 -11.26 17.21
N GLN A 253 -22.77 -10.75 16.97
CA GLN A 253 -23.01 -9.30 16.95
C GLN A 253 -23.08 -8.70 18.36
N PRO A 254 -23.80 -9.30 19.33
CA PRO A 254 -23.75 -8.81 20.71
C PRO A 254 -22.39 -8.93 21.40
N LEU A 255 -21.56 -9.89 20.98
CA LEU A 255 -20.21 -10.08 21.52
C LEU A 255 -19.17 -9.13 20.91
N ARG A 256 -19.36 -8.72 19.65
CA ARG A 256 -18.44 -7.87 18.90
C ARG A 256 -18.56 -6.41 19.32
#